data_AF-A0A924RSS8-F1
#
_entry.id   AF-A0A924RSS8-F1
#
_cell.length_a   1.000
_cell.length_b   1.000
_cell.length_c   1.000
_cell.angle_alpha   90.00
_cell.angle_beta   90.00
_cell.angle_gamma   90.00
#
_symmetry.space_group_name_H-M   'P 1'
#
loop_
_entity.id
_entity.type
_entity.pdbx_description
1 polymer ?
#
loop_
_entity_poly.entity_id
_entity_poly.type
_entity_poly.pdbx_seq_one_letter_code
_entity_poly.pdbx_strand_id
1 'polypeptide(L)' 'MKFLYLLFIRIYPFIAKLISPQNEKAKLWVVGRKNIFKNLAKAFARNTSPVVWMHCASLGEFEQGLPIIEK' A
#
# COMPACT_ATOMS: atom_id res chain seq x y z
N MET A 1 19.75 5.33 14.72
CA MET A 1 19.08 4.38 13.80
C MET A 1 17.63 4.74 13.50
N LYS A 2 16.72 4.88 14.49
CA LYS A 2 15.30 5.19 14.23
C LYS A 2 15.05 6.55 13.55
N PHE A 3 15.80 7.59 13.91
CA PHE A 3 15.63 8.93 13.32
C PHE A 3 15.87 8.93 11.80
N LEU A 4 17.03 8.42 11.36
CA LEU A 4 17.37 8.33 9.94
C LEU A 4 16.38 7.46 9.16
N TYR A 5 15.95 6.34 9.74
CA TYR A 5 14.93 5.47 9.14
C TYR A 5 13.59 6.21 8.93
N LEU A 6 13.09 6.89 9.96
CA LEU A 6 11.86 7.67 9.88
C LEU A 6 11.99 8.85 8.91
N LEU A 7 13.15 9.49 8.88
CA LEU A 7 13.46 10.56 7.94
C LEU A 7 13.39 10.03 6.50
N PHE A 8 14.03 8.89 6.22
CA PHE A 8 14.02 8.28 4.90
C PHE A 8 12.60 7.89 4.45
N ILE A 9 11.80 7.28 5.32
CA ILE A 9 10.40 6.94 5.04
C ILE A 9 9.58 8.18 4.69
N ARG A 10 9.83 9.32 5.35
CA ARG A 10 9.11 10.57 5.07
C ARG A 10 9.54 11.23 3.76
N ILE A 11 10.83 11.14 3.41
CA ILE A 11 11.38 11.79 2.21
C ILE A 11 11.15 10.95 0.95
N TYR A 12 11.18 9.62 1.06
CA TYR A 12 11.05 8.72 -0.09
C TYR A 12 9.82 9.00 -0.99
N PRO A 13 8.60 9.22 -0.46
CA PRO A 13 7.43 9.55 -1.27
C PRO A 13 7.59 10.86 -2.05
N PHE A 14 8.28 11.84 -1.46
CA PHE A 14 8.54 13.13 -2.10
C PHE A 14 9.47 12.97 -3.29
N ILE A 15 10.57 12.22 -3.12
CA ILE A 15 11.50 11.88 -4.20
C ILE A 15 10.76 11.11 -5.30
N ALA A 16 9.99 10.09 -4.94
CA ALA A 16 9.21 9.29 -5.89
C ALA A 16 8.24 10.15 -6.72
N LYS A 17 7.59 11.14 -6.09
CA LYS A 17 6.74 12.10 -6.79
C LYS A 17 7.52 12.97 -7.77
N LEU A 18 8.69 13.46 -7.37
CA LEU A 18 9.53 14.33 -8.20
C LEU A 18 10.04 13.62 -9.46
N ILE A 19 10.45 12.35 -9.34
CA ILE A 19 10.98 11.57 -10.47
C ILE A 19 9.88 10.89 -11.31
N SER A 20 8.63 10.90 -10.84
CA SER A 20 7.51 10.22 -11.51
C SER A 20 7.28 10.60 -12.99
N PRO A 21 7.53 11.84 -13.47
CA PRO A 21 7.33 12.15 -14.89
C PRO A 21 8.28 11.40 -15.83
N GLN A 22 9.46 10.99 -15.33
CA GLN A 22 10.52 10.35 -16.13
C GLN A 22 10.71 8.87 -15.79
N ASN A 23 10.02 8.35 -14.76
CA ASN A 23 10.16 6.97 -14.31
C ASN A 23 8.79 6.31 -14.12
N GLU A 24 8.49 5.32 -14.97
CA GLU A 24 7.18 4.65 -14.96
C GLU A 24 6.92 3.89 -13.65
N LYS A 25 7.93 3.26 -13.05
CA LYS A 25 7.77 2.58 -11.75
C LYS A 25 7.41 3.57 -10.63
N ALA A 26 8.09 4.71 -10.59
CA ALA A 26 7.80 5.76 -9.61
C ALA A 26 6.41 6.36 -9.84
N LYS A 27 6.01 6.56 -11.09
CA LYS A 27 4.66 6.99 -11.48
C LYS A 27 3.59 6.01 -10.99
N LEU A 28 3.74 4.72 -11.27
CA LEU A 28 2.83 3.68 -10.79
C LEU A 28 2.74 3.67 -9.25
N TRP A 29 3.87 3.83 -8.56
CA TRP A 29 3.90 3.90 -7.10
C TRP A 29 3.12 5.12 -6.55
N VAL A 30 3.29 6.30 -7.16
CA VAL A 30 2.62 7.55 -6.75
C VAL A 30 1.13 7.49 -7.07
N VAL A 31 0.77 7.08 -8.29
CA VAL A 31 -0.62 7.03 -8.75
C VAL A 31 -1.40 5.94 -8.03
N GLY A 32 -0.85 4.74 -7.89
CA GLY A 32 -1.51 3.61 -7.23
C GLY A 32 -1.80 3.86 -5.74
N ARG A 33 -1.00 4.69 -5.07
CA ARG A 33 -1.21 5.08 -3.67
C ARG A 33 -2.07 6.33 -3.49
N LYS A 34 -2.41 7.02 -4.58
CA LYS A 34 -3.25 8.21 -4.52
C LYS A 34 -4.62 7.84 -3.95
N ASN A 35 -5.06 8.56 -2.91
CA ASN A 35 -6.35 8.36 -2.24
C ASN A 35 -6.56 6.98 -1.58
N ILE A 36 -5.50 6.18 -1.31
CA ILE A 36 -5.66 4.82 -0.78
C ILE A 36 -6.51 4.75 0.49
N PHE A 37 -6.28 5.65 1.45
CA PHE A 37 -7.05 5.70 2.70
C PHE A 37 -8.48 6.18 2.50
N LYS A 38 -8.72 7.10 1.56
CA LYS A 38 -10.07 7.56 1.22
C LYS A 38 -10.88 6.42 0.58
N ASN A 39 -10.25 5.67 -0.33
CA ASN A 39 -10.86 4.51 -0.97
C ASN A 39 -11.13 3.39 0.05
N LEU A 40 -10.17 3.14 0.96
CA LEU A 40 -10.33 2.17 2.04
C LEU A 40 -11.49 2.55 2.97
N ALA A 41 -11.53 3.79 3.45
CA ALA A 41 -12.62 4.30 4.28
C ALA A 41 -13.98 4.16 3.57
N LYS A 42 -14.04 4.44 2.27
CA LYS A 42 -15.25 4.24 1.47
C LYS A 42 -15.64 2.76 1.35
N ALA A 43 -14.69 1.87 1.12
CA ALA A 43 -14.93 0.42 0.98
C ALA A 43 -15.44 -0.19 2.29
N PHE A 44 -14.92 0.27 3.44
CA PHE A 44 -15.32 -0.21 4.77
C PHE A 44 -16.51 0.54 5.37
N ALA A 45 -17.08 1.55 4.69
CA ALA A 45 -18.08 2.45 5.27
C ALA A 45 -19.34 1.76 5.83
N ARG A 46 -19.68 0.56 5.33
CA ARG A 46 -20.83 -0.23 5.78
C ARG A 46 -20.43 -1.54 6.47
N ASN A 47 -19.14 -1.80 6.64
CA ASN A 47 -18.70 -3.04 7.26
C ASN A 47 -18.84 -2.96 8.78
N THR A 48 -19.68 -3.81 9.34
CA THR A 48 -19.87 -3.98 10.80
C THR A 48 -19.25 -5.27 11.33
N SER A 49 -18.70 -6.12 10.44
CA SER A 49 -18.09 -7.39 10.81
C SER A 49 -16.62 -7.21 11.25
N PRO A 50 -16.09 -8.08 12.12
CA PRO A 50 -14.67 -8.11 12.45
C PRO A 50 -13.80 -8.17 11.19
N VAL A 51 -12.69 -7.42 11.19
CA VAL A 51 -11.76 -7.33 10.05
C VAL A 51 -10.44 -7.98 10.43
N VAL A 52 -9.98 -8.93 9.63
CA VAL A 52 -8.63 -9.48 9.73
C VAL A 52 -7.78 -8.85 8.64
N TRP A 53 -6.72 -8.13 9.04
CA TRP A 53 -5.75 -7.55 8.11
C TRP A 53 -4.52 -8.46 8.03
N MET A 54 -4.30 -9.09 6.87
CA MET A 54 -3.16 -9.96 6.64
C MET A 54 -2.14 -9.29 5.72
N HIS A 55 -0.86 -9.40 6.08
CA HIS A 55 0.25 -8.99 5.22
C HIS A 55 0.77 -10.19 4.43
N CYS A 56 1.11 -9.98 3.17
CA CYS A 56 1.81 -10.96 2.33
C CYS A 56 3.09 -10.29 1.81
N ALA A 57 4.22 -10.99 1.87
CA ALA A 57 5.51 -10.45 1.44
C ALA A 57 5.65 -10.43 -0.10
N SER A 58 4.86 -11.24 -0.80
CA SER A 58 4.82 -11.30 -2.26
C SER A 58 3.43 -11.62 -2.83
N LEU A 59 3.25 -11.42 -4.13
CA LEU A 59 2.03 -11.83 -4.84
C LEU A 59 1.82 -13.35 -4.76
N GLY A 60 2.89 -14.14 -4.89
CA GLY A 60 2.80 -15.60 -4.81
C GLY A 60 2.32 -16.10 -3.44
N GLU A 61 2.78 -15.47 -2.36
CA GLU A 61 2.28 -15.77 -1.00
C GLU A 61 0.80 -15.42 -0.84
N PHE A 62 0.36 -14.29 -1.43
CA PHE A 62 -1.05 -13.92 -1.43
C PHE A 62 -1.90 -14.95 -2.19
N GLU A 63 -1.48 -15.38 -3.38
CA GLU A 63 -2.21 -16.36 -4.18
C GLU A 63 -2.28 -17.74 -3.50
N GLN A 64 -1.23 -18.13 -2.76
CA GLN A 64 -1.23 -19.35 -1.96
C GLN A 64 -2.17 -19.27 -0.74
N GLY A 65 -2.31 -18.08 -0.13
CA GLY A 65 -3.16 -17.85 1.03
C GLY A 65 -4.64 -17.62 0.68
N LEU A 66 -4.94 -17.12 -0.52
CA LEU A 66 -6.30 -16.76 -0.96
C LEU A 66 -7.32 -17.92 -0.80
N PRO A 67 -7.03 -19.17 -1.18
CA PRO A 67 -7.97 -20.29 -1.02
C PRO A 67 -8.35 -20.61 0.43
N ILE A 68 -7.54 -20.17 1.41
CA ILE A 68 -7.80 -20.33 2.84
C ILE A 68 -8.71 -19.20 3.35
N ILE A 69 -8.62 -18.01 2.76
CA ILE A 69 -9.38 -16.82 3.15
C ILE A 69 -10.79 -16.83 2.53
N GLU A 70 -10.94 -17.37 1.33
CA GLU A 70 -12.24 -17.44 0.62
C GLU A 70 -13.14 -18.61 1.06
N LYS A 71 -12.65 -19.50 1.92
CA LYS A 71 -13.39 -20.65 2.46
C LYS A 71 -14.04 -20.35 3.80
#